data_AF-A0A813AG37-F1
#
_entry.id   AF-A0A813AG37-F1
#
_cell.length_a   1.000
_cell.length_b   1.000
_cell.length_c   1.000
_cell.angle_alpha   90.00
_cell.angle_beta   90.00
_cell.angle_gamma   90.00
#
_symmetry.space_group_name_H-M   'P 1'
#
loop_
_entity.id
_entity.type
_entity.pdbx_description
1 polymer ?
#
loop_
_entity_poly.entity_id
_entity_poly.type
_entity_poly.pdbx_seq_one_letter_code
_entity_poly.pdbx_strand_id
1 'polypeptide(L)'
;MDRNQKVRELANLLYSNVCAGDLERIRTTGALTPTNSLRHRATRDRLRFARDLEGRWFTFQLVQDAVRFLLSDFQLEIPSTTPGFSEENWVSQSSTRLLHLLQRSRRTVAGDAMDTAETQLLDEMEDGLHY
;
A
#
# COMPACT_ATOMS: atom_id res chain seq x y z
N MET A 1 -6.48 15.52 -15.58
CA MET A 1 -6.60 14.05 -15.58
C MET A 1 -7.91 13.66 -14.91
N ASP A 2 -8.72 12.83 -15.56
CA ASP A 2 -9.97 12.36 -14.97
C ASP A 2 -9.70 11.33 -13.85
N ARG A 3 -10.73 10.98 -13.08
CA ARG A 3 -10.61 10.03 -11.95
C ARG A 3 -10.22 8.62 -12.43
N ASN A 4 -10.78 8.14 -13.53
CA ASN A 4 -10.56 6.77 -14.00
C ASN A 4 -9.12 6.60 -14.50
N GLN A 5 -8.59 7.59 -15.19
CA GLN A 5 -7.20 7.67 -15.61
C GLN A 5 -6.27 7.72 -14.38
N LYS A 6 -6.65 8.44 -13.31
CA LYS A 6 -5.91 8.43 -12.03
C LYS A 6 -5.88 7.07 -11.36
N VAL A 7 -7.00 6.36 -11.34
CA VAL A 7 -7.07 5.01 -10.79
C VAL A 7 -6.16 4.06 -11.58
N ARG A 8 -6.25 4.08 -12.91
CA ARG A 8 -5.43 3.24 -13.78
C ARG A 8 -3.94 3.54 -13.62
N GLU A 9 -3.57 4.81 -13.58
CA GLU A 9 -2.17 5.20 -13.44
C GLU A 9 -1.61 4.81 -12.07
N LEU A 10 -2.38 5.01 -10.99
CA LEU A 10 -1.97 4.53 -9.67
C LEU A 10 -1.84 3.01 -9.64
N ALA A 11 -2.78 2.27 -10.24
CA ALA A 11 -2.71 0.81 -10.33
C ALA A 11 -1.46 0.34 -11.11
N ASN A 12 -1.13 0.99 -12.23
CA ASN A 12 0.10 0.70 -12.98
C ASN A 12 1.37 0.92 -12.15
N LEU A 13 1.43 2.02 -11.40
CA LEU A 13 2.56 2.33 -10.53
C LEU A 13 2.69 1.32 -9.39
N LEU A 14 1.57 0.96 -8.76
CA LEU A 14 1.52 -0.07 -7.72
C LEU A 14 1.93 -1.44 -8.27
N TYR A 15 1.43 -1.83 -9.43
CA TYR A 15 1.81 -3.10 -10.03
C TYR A 15 3.32 -3.14 -10.31
N SER A 16 3.84 -2.13 -11.01
CA SER A 16 5.23 -2.09 -11.47
C SER A 16 6.24 -2.01 -10.32
N ASN A 17 5.93 -1.26 -9.25
CA ASN A 17 6.87 -1.04 -8.16
C ASN A 17 6.65 -1.98 -6.97
N VAL A 18 5.42 -2.43 -6.73
CA VAL A 18 5.06 -3.19 -5.51
C VAL A 18 4.83 -4.66 -5.82
N CYS A 19 4.15 -4.98 -6.93
CA CYS A 19 3.62 -6.32 -7.18
C CYS A 19 4.48 -7.18 -8.11
N ALA A 20 4.95 -6.64 -9.25
CA ALA A 20 5.54 -7.42 -10.34
C ALA A 20 6.75 -8.28 -9.92
N GLY A 21 7.53 -7.82 -8.93
CA GLY A 21 8.67 -8.57 -8.38
C GLY A 21 8.34 -9.57 -7.27
N ASP A 22 7.10 -9.63 -6.78
CA ASP A 22 6.72 -10.37 -5.56
C ASP A 22 5.36 -11.06 -5.65
N LEU A 23 4.90 -11.36 -6.85
CA LEU A 23 3.60 -12.00 -7.07
C LEU A 23 3.43 -13.28 -6.24
N GLU A 24 4.47 -14.12 -6.17
CA GLU A 24 4.42 -15.34 -5.35
C GLU A 24 4.23 -15.05 -3.86
N ARG A 25 4.98 -14.09 -3.31
CA ARG A 25 4.85 -13.67 -1.90
C ARG A 25 3.46 -13.10 -1.62
N ILE A 26 2.93 -12.27 -2.53
CA ILE A 26 1.60 -11.67 -2.38
C ILE A 26 0.54 -12.77 -2.40
N ARG A 27 0.63 -13.72 -3.33
CA ARG A 27 -0.29 -14.85 -3.42
C ARG A 27 -0.30 -15.70 -2.15
N THR A 28 0.87 -15.96 -1.56
CA THR A 28 0.98 -16.79 -0.36
C THR A 28 0.59 -16.05 0.92
N THR A 29 0.95 -14.78 1.06
CA THR A 29 0.81 -14.04 2.33
C THR A 29 -0.37 -13.07 2.35
N GLY A 30 -0.90 -12.70 1.19
CA GLY A 30 -1.86 -11.61 1.03
C GLY A 30 -1.27 -10.22 1.27
N ALA A 31 0.02 -10.07 1.57
CA ALA A 31 0.58 -8.74 1.87
C ALA A 31 1.06 -8.03 0.60
N LEU A 32 0.39 -6.93 0.20
CA LEU A 32 0.80 -6.13 -0.96
C LEU A 32 2.24 -5.62 -0.83
N THR A 33 2.59 -4.96 0.27
CA THR A 33 3.94 -4.48 0.51
C THR A 33 4.82 -5.54 1.19
N PRO A 34 6.16 -5.48 1.03
CA PRO A 34 7.07 -6.41 1.71
C PRO A 34 6.97 -6.36 3.23
N THR A 35 6.83 -5.14 3.74
CA THR A 35 6.57 -4.85 5.14
C THR A 35 5.52 -3.75 5.22
N ASN A 36 4.81 -3.66 6.34
CA ASN A 36 3.86 -2.58 6.61
C ASN A 36 4.54 -1.32 7.17
N SER A 37 5.85 -1.12 6.94
CA SER A 37 6.61 -0.04 7.55
C SER A 37 7.68 0.54 6.64
N LEU A 38 7.74 1.88 6.60
CA LEU A 38 8.79 2.64 5.91
C LEU A 38 10.14 2.63 6.65
N ARG A 39 10.24 1.97 7.82
CA ARG A 39 11.53 1.72 8.49
C ARG A 39 12.43 0.85 7.62
N HIS A 40 11.83 -0.09 6.88
CA HIS A 40 12.56 -1.01 6.02
C HIS A 40 12.83 -0.40 4.64
N ARG A 41 14.09 -0.48 4.21
CA ARG A 41 14.53 -0.01 2.90
C ARG A 41 13.70 -0.62 1.76
N ALA A 42 13.41 -1.92 1.83
CA ALA A 42 12.64 -2.63 0.81
C ALA A 42 11.27 -1.98 0.54
N THR A 43 10.54 -1.57 1.60
CA THR A 43 9.23 -0.91 1.45
C THR A 43 9.38 0.54 1.00
N ARG A 44 10.40 1.27 1.47
CA ARG A 44 10.67 2.64 0.99
C ARG A 44 10.98 2.67 -0.50
N ASP A 45 11.84 1.78 -0.97
CA ASP A 45 12.29 1.77 -2.36
C ASP A 45 11.10 1.51 -3.30
N ARG A 46 10.17 0.63 -2.92
CA ARG A 46 8.95 0.34 -3.70
C ARG A 46 7.90 1.43 -3.68
N LEU A 47 7.87 2.27 -2.65
CA LEU A 47 6.91 3.36 -2.52
C LEU A 47 7.53 4.72 -2.84
N ARG A 48 8.76 4.75 -3.35
CA ARG A 48 9.48 6.00 -3.65
C ARG A 48 8.76 6.85 -4.69
N PHE A 49 8.13 6.21 -5.69
CA PHE A 49 7.36 6.88 -6.74
C PHE A 49 6.26 7.80 -6.18
N ALA A 50 5.77 7.54 -4.96
CA ALA A 50 4.72 8.34 -4.34
C ALA A 50 5.13 9.81 -4.10
N ARG A 51 6.44 10.08 -4.05
CA ARG A 51 7.00 11.43 -3.89
C ARG A 51 6.85 12.28 -5.13
N ASP A 52 6.87 11.65 -6.30
CA ASP A 52 6.88 12.32 -7.59
C ASP A 52 5.45 12.62 -8.09
N LEU A 53 4.42 12.16 -7.37
CA LEU A 53 3.01 12.37 -7.72
C LEU A 53 2.47 13.70 -7.19
N GLU A 54 2.26 14.65 -8.10
CA GLU A 54 1.73 15.98 -7.78
C GLU A 54 0.20 16.01 -7.63
N GLY A 55 -0.27 16.71 -6.61
CA GLY A 55 -1.70 16.91 -6.35
C GLY A 55 -2.36 15.83 -5.49
N ARG A 56 -3.69 15.72 -5.62
CA ARG A 56 -4.50 14.81 -4.80
C ARG A 56 -4.56 13.41 -5.42
N TRP A 57 -3.67 12.52 -4.96
CA TRP A 57 -3.60 11.11 -5.38
C TRP A 57 -3.99 10.13 -4.27
N PHE A 58 -3.48 10.36 -3.05
CA PHE A 58 -3.65 9.40 -1.95
C PHE A 58 -4.91 9.71 -1.14
N THR A 59 -6.07 9.44 -1.75
CA THR A 59 -7.37 9.36 -1.06
C THR A 59 -7.80 7.90 -0.95
N PHE A 60 -8.55 7.56 0.11
CA PHE A 60 -8.98 6.18 0.32
C PHE A 60 -9.70 5.60 -0.91
N GLN A 61 -10.66 6.33 -1.48
CA GLN A 61 -11.41 5.85 -2.63
C GLN A 61 -10.50 5.55 -3.84
N LEU A 62 -9.55 6.43 -4.14
CA LEU A 62 -8.67 6.28 -5.29
C LEU A 62 -7.70 5.10 -5.11
N VAL A 63 -7.17 4.93 -3.89
CA VAL A 63 -6.34 3.77 -3.54
C VAL A 63 -7.16 2.48 -3.58
N GLN A 64 -8.37 2.47 -3.03
CA GLN A 64 -9.25 1.30 -3.05
C GLN A 64 -9.63 0.87 -4.46
N ASP A 65 -9.99 1.83 -5.31
CA ASP A 65 -10.30 1.54 -6.71
C ASP A 65 -9.06 1.01 -7.45
N ALA A 66 -7.87 1.55 -7.16
CA ALA A 66 -6.62 1.06 -7.75
C ALA A 66 -6.30 -0.37 -7.28
N VAL A 67 -6.51 -0.70 -6.00
CA VAL A 67 -6.34 -2.06 -5.47
C VAL A 67 -7.32 -3.04 -6.13
N ARG A 68 -8.59 -2.64 -6.31
CA ARG A 68 -9.54 -3.46 -7.07
C ARG A 68 -9.10 -3.67 -8.52
N PHE A 69 -8.56 -2.62 -9.15
CA PHE A 69 -8.02 -2.69 -10.50
C PHE A 69 -6.83 -3.67 -10.61
N LEU A 70 -6.03 -3.82 -9.54
CA LEU A 70 -4.98 -4.84 -9.49
C LEU A 70 -5.58 -6.27 -9.52
N LEU A 71 -6.69 -6.50 -8.83
CA LEU A 71 -7.36 -7.81 -8.81
C LEU A 71 -8.02 -8.12 -10.16
N SER A 72 -8.75 -7.16 -10.74
CA SER A 72 -9.51 -7.39 -11.98
C SER A 72 -8.62 -7.38 -13.22
N ASP A 73 -7.84 -6.32 -13.43
CA ASP A 73 -7.19 -6.06 -14.71
C ASP A 73 -5.77 -6.62 -14.76
N PHE A 74 -5.04 -6.57 -13.64
CA PHE A 74 -3.72 -7.18 -13.51
C PHE A 74 -3.77 -8.64 -13.04
N GLN A 75 -4.97 -9.16 -12.77
CA GLN A 75 -5.20 -10.54 -12.31
C GLN A 75 -4.31 -10.92 -11.11
N LEU A 76 -4.14 -9.99 -10.17
CA LEU A 76 -3.32 -10.21 -8.99
C LEU A 76 -3.91 -11.34 -8.13
N GLU A 77 -3.19 -12.45 -8.04
CA GLU A 77 -3.59 -13.59 -7.20
C GLU A 77 -3.38 -13.27 -5.71
N ILE A 78 -4.41 -13.54 -4.91
CA ILE A 78 -4.44 -13.41 -3.44
C ILE A 78 -4.83 -14.76 -2.81
N PRO A 79 -4.62 -15.00 -1.51
CA PRO A 79 -4.87 -16.30 -0.88
C PRO A 79 -6.38 -16.58 -0.65
N SER A 80 -7.20 -16.46 -1.70
CA SER A 80 -8.67 -16.56 -1.68
C SER A 80 -9.22 -17.92 -1.25
N THR A 81 -8.41 -18.97 -1.33
CA THR A 81 -8.78 -20.33 -0.92
C THR A 81 -8.57 -20.61 0.58
N THR A 82 -8.06 -19.64 1.34
CA THR A 82 -7.83 -19.80 2.78
C THR A 82 -9.15 -19.71 3.55
N PRO A 83 -9.50 -20.68 4.41
CA PRO A 83 -10.72 -20.60 5.22
C PRO A 83 -10.78 -19.29 6.03
N GLY A 84 -11.91 -18.60 5.96
CA GLY A 84 -12.09 -17.30 6.63
C GLY A 84 -11.52 -16.09 5.88
N PHE A 85 -10.91 -16.28 4.71
CA PHE A 85 -10.49 -15.18 3.86
C PHE A 85 -11.69 -14.48 3.22
N SER A 86 -11.69 -13.15 3.23
CA SER A 86 -12.67 -12.31 2.54
C SER A 86 -11.94 -11.30 1.68
N GLU A 87 -12.21 -11.33 0.36
CA GLU A 87 -11.62 -10.39 -0.59
C GLU A 87 -12.01 -8.95 -0.27
N GLU A 88 -13.27 -8.68 0.09
CA GLU A 88 -13.69 -7.32 0.45
C GLU A 88 -12.95 -6.79 1.68
N ASN A 89 -12.79 -7.63 2.71
CA ASN A 89 -12.00 -7.27 3.89
C ASN A 89 -10.53 -7.06 3.54
N TRP A 90 -9.98 -7.93 2.68
CA TRP A 90 -8.61 -7.80 2.20
C TRP A 90 -8.39 -6.51 1.42
N VAL A 91 -9.29 -6.17 0.49
CA VAL A 91 -9.25 -4.92 -0.28
C VAL A 91 -9.30 -3.73 0.68
N SER A 92 -10.22 -3.73 1.64
CA SER A 92 -10.37 -2.64 2.61
C SER A 92 -9.11 -2.45 3.45
N GLN A 93 -8.61 -3.51 4.09
CA GLN A 93 -7.40 -3.45 4.94
C GLN A 93 -6.15 -3.08 4.14
N SER A 94 -5.97 -3.68 2.97
CA SER A 94 -4.84 -3.40 2.09
C SER A 94 -4.85 -1.95 1.60
N SER A 95 -6.02 -1.42 1.29
CA SER A 95 -6.19 -0.02 0.86
C SER A 95 -5.86 0.97 1.98
N THR A 96 -6.31 0.71 3.21
CA THR A 96 -6.00 1.55 4.38
C THR A 96 -4.49 1.58 4.65
N ARG A 97 -3.85 0.40 4.73
CA ARG A 97 -2.41 0.29 4.98
C ARG A 97 -1.60 0.98 3.88
N LEU A 98 -1.94 0.70 2.62
CA LEU A 98 -1.26 1.29 1.47
C LEU A 98 -1.45 2.81 1.42
N LEU A 99 -2.64 3.32 1.73
CA LEU A 99 -2.91 4.75 1.83
C LEU A 99 -1.98 5.43 2.84
N HIS A 100 -1.86 4.88 4.05
CA HIS A 100 -0.98 5.43 5.09
C HIS A 100 0.48 5.42 4.64
N LEU A 101 0.95 4.31 4.05
CA LEU A 101 2.32 4.20 3.57
C LEU A 101 2.63 5.15 2.41
N LEU A 102 1.71 5.32 1.46
CA LEU A 102 1.87 6.25 0.33
C LEU A 102 1.91 7.71 0.81
N GLN A 103 0.98 8.09 1.70
CA GLN A 103 0.95 9.44 2.26
C GLN A 103 2.22 9.75 3.05
N ARG A 104 2.70 8.80 3.86
CA ARG A 104 3.94 8.95 4.64
C ARG A 104 5.17 8.96 3.73
N SER A 105 5.23 8.08 2.72
CA SER A 105 6.33 8.04 1.75
C SER A 105 6.50 9.36 1.01
N ARG A 106 5.38 10.01 0.64
CA ARG A 106 5.38 11.33 0.01
C ARG A 106 5.91 12.43 0.92
N ARG A 107 5.57 12.41 2.22
CA ARG A 107 6.06 13.40 3.20
C ARG A 107 7.53 13.23 3.55
N THR A 108 8.06 12.01 3.39
CA THR A 108 9.43 11.69 3.78
C THR A 108 10.40 12.23 2.71
N VAL A 109 10.69 13.53 2.69
CA VAL A 109 11.80 14.08 1.88
C VAL A 109 13.11 13.72 2.57
N ALA A 110 14.17 13.43 1.81
CA ALA A 110 15.49 13.14 2.34
C ALA A 110 16.00 14.34 3.15
N GLY A 111 15.85 14.31 4.48
CA GLY A 111 16.24 15.42 5.35
C GLY A 111 15.82 15.29 6.82
N ASP A 112 14.62 14.79 7.16
CA ASP A 112 14.16 14.81 8.56
C ASP A 112 14.38 13.49 9.29
N ALA A 113 15.63 13.29 9.69
CA ALA A 113 15.98 12.46 10.83
C ALA A 113 15.63 13.20 12.13
N MET A 114 14.34 13.42 12.44
CA MET A 114 13.95 13.92 13.78
C MET A 114 12.50 13.69 14.25
N ASP A 115 11.66 12.93 13.53
CA ASP A 115 10.26 12.68 13.94
C ASP A 115 9.94 11.20 14.22
N THR A 116 10.97 10.43 14.57
CA THR A 116 10.86 9.01 14.92
C THR A 116 10.01 8.78 16.18
N ALA A 117 9.81 9.79 17.03
CA ALA A 117 9.10 9.67 18.30
C ALA A 117 7.57 9.66 18.15
N GLU A 118 7.00 10.48 17.27
CA GLU A 118 5.54 10.59 17.18
C GLU A 118 4.91 9.41 16.41
N THR A 119 5.66 8.80 15.50
CA THR A 119 5.20 7.58 14.81
C THR A 119 5.48 6.27 15.55
N GLN A 120 6.25 6.28 16.64
CA GLN A 120 6.35 5.13 17.54
C GLN A 120 5.06 4.92 18.33
N LEU A 121 4.41 6.00 18.77
CA LEU A 121 3.19 5.93 19.57
C LEU A 121 1.98 5.36 18.81
N LEU A 122 1.84 5.61 17.51
CA LEU A 122 0.71 5.12 16.73
C LEU A 122 0.87 3.66 16.29
N ASP A 123 2.10 3.24 15.92
CA ASP A 123 2.38 1.84 15.56
C ASP A 123 2.24 0.92 16.80
N GLU A 124 2.65 1.38 18.00
CA GLU A 124 2.51 0.60 19.26
C GLU A 124 1.07 0.49 19.76
N MET A 125 0.21 1.48 19.45
CA MET A 125 -1.22 1.41 19.79
C MET A 125 -2.01 0.47 18.87
N GLU A 126 -1.58 0.30 17.61
CA GLU A 126 -2.23 -0.61 16.66
C GLU A 126 -1.86 -2.09 16.95
N ASP A 127 -0.63 -2.35 17.40
CA ASP A 127 -0.17 -3.69 17.80
C ASP A 127 -0.67 -4.13 19.20
N GLY A 128 -1.10 -3.19 20.06
CA GLY A 128 -1.59 -3.47 21.42
C GLY A 128 -3.07 -3.89 21.52
N LEU A 129 -3.82 -3.91 20.41
CA LEU A 129 -5.25 -4.24 20.37
C LEU A 129 -5.56 -5.69 19.95
N HIS A 130 -4.53 -6.52 19.79
CA HIS A 130 -4.66 -7.96 19.58
C HIS A 130 -4.18 -8.74 20.82
N TYR A 131 -5.02 -8.75 21.86
CA TYR A 131 -5.02 -9.76 22.93
C TYR A 131 -6.44 -10.24 23.18
#